data_AF-A0A3L0W6F9-F1
#
_entry.id   AF-A0A3L0W6F9-F1
#
_cell.length_a   1.000
_cell.length_b   1.000
_cell.length_c   1.000
_cell.angle_alpha   90.00
_cell.angle_beta   90.00
_cell.angle_gamma   90.00
#
_symmetry.space_group_name_H-M   'P 1'
#
loop_
_entity.id
_entity.type
_entity.pdbx_description
1 polymer ?
#
loop_
_entity_poly.entity_id
_entity_poly.type
_entity_poly.pdbx_seq_one_letter_code
_entity_poly.pdbx_strand_id
1 'polypeptide(L)'
;MDMTNFNSLRKMNESKVDGVNRGTNTYRVDLSLIHEEEEFNTREYDSPRVQAQINTYCQAYLAADAAYDADPKNSPNPGDACGDFEVRVENGVIYATEGHLRRRAALQAIQMGAKHITSVLVKEDKSKTKADSRARIQTSQDNLKLTPLEQARNYRNMRELDKLTPAEIASKVNKETVHVIQTLQLLELPEEIIAYIRAGTIAAHPARELVRDYGAEQALALIKAGEEIVEEGKKVTPKIIAQAKQLLSNQPEVAVNEGDQNGVGGDTAKEEDSPEPAKAPAAPAARTAPLQRKPLQRLSSKVVSELRTASLSLSQRLVQSASSIRLDTLADDDEVSLNVSMNKAELVQWMEFQQKLATNEGQGGEQGDGKKQLPLLRPEAWKDFDYPATHEEYTDLQDRFEGMAQDLGLSPGEKDEAWEYLCKHGKEQDLKNLRHMRDAIKIALGETD
;
A
#
# COMPACT_ATOMS: atom_id res chain seq x y z
N MET A 1 -17.39 27.56 36.51
CA MET A 1 -17.26 26.16 36.99
C MET A 1 -15.79 25.80 36.97
N ASP A 2 -15.34 24.93 37.85
CA ASP A 2 -14.03 24.29 37.70
C ASP A 2 -14.12 23.28 36.54
N MET A 3 -13.51 23.62 35.40
CA MET A 3 -13.52 22.79 34.19
C MET A 3 -12.58 21.57 34.32
N THR A 4 -11.63 21.59 35.26
CA THR A 4 -10.51 20.62 35.31
C THR A 4 -10.93 19.18 35.62
N ASN A 5 -12.16 18.97 36.07
CA ASN A 5 -12.70 17.64 36.43
C ASN A 5 -13.51 16.96 35.31
N PHE A 6 -13.64 17.58 34.13
CA PHE A 6 -14.35 16.98 32.99
C PHE A 6 -13.43 16.13 32.12
N ASN A 7 -13.74 14.83 32.03
CA ASN A 7 -13.00 13.83 31.25
C ASN A 7 -13.94 13.01 30.34
N SER A 8 -15.11 13.54 30.00
CA SER A 8 -16.01 12.98 28.98
C SER A 8 -17.04 14.01 28.50
N LEU A 9 -17.50 13.87 27.25
CA LEU A 9 -18.58 14.72 26.70
C LEU A 9 -19.87 14.54 27.49
N ARG A 10 -20.10 13.32 27.99
CA ARG A 10 -21.22 13.00 28.87
C ARG A 10 -21.24 13.90 30.11
N LYS A 11 -20.12 14.01 30.84
CA LYS A 11 -20.04 14.84 32.06
C LYS A 11 -20.20 16.33 31.74
N MET A 12 -19.66 16.80 30.62
CA MET A 12 -19.82 18.19 30.17
C MET A 12 -21.29 18.52 29.88
N ASN A 13 -21.99 17.65 29.13
CA ASN A 13 -23.42 17.80 28.85
C ASN A 13 -24.29 17.69 30.13
N GLU A 14 -24.03 16.71 31.00
CA GLU A 14 -24.73 16.56 32.30
C GLU A 14 -24.56 17.81 33.18
N SER A 15 -23.42 18.48 33.07
CA SER A 15 -23.11 19.73 33.77
C SER A 15 -23.56 21.00 33.04
N LYS A 16 -24.24 20.85 31.88
CA LYS A 16 -24.71 21.95 31.02
C LYS A 16 -23.59 22.91 30.61
N VAL A 17 -22.43 22.38 30.24
CA VAL A 17 -21.38 23.18 29.59
C VAL A 17 -21.92 23.69 28.25
N ASP A 18 -21.80 25.01 28.05
CA ASP A 18 -22.28 25.67 26.83
C ASP A 18 -21.56 25.12 25.58
N GLY A 19 -22.26 25.13 24.45
CA GLY A 19 -21.78 24.54 23.20
C GLY A 19 -21.64 23.00 23.18
N VAL A 20 -21.97 22.26 24.26
CA VAL A 20 -21.92 20.78 24.30
C VAL A 20 -23.30 20.19 24.53
N ASN A 21 -23.92 19.68 23.45
CA ASN A 21 -25.30 19.19 23.47
C ASN A 21 -25.39 17.70 23.11
N ARG A 22 -26.24 16.94 23.80
CA ARG A 22 -26.48 15.51 23.54
C ARG A 22 -27.48 15.30 22.40
N GLY A 23 -27.05 14.61 21.34
CA GLY A 23 -27.93 13.99 20.34
C GLY A 23 -28.25 12.53 20.67
N THR A 24 -28.94 11.82 19.76
CA THR A 24 -29.38 10.42 19.99
C THR A 24 -28.20 9.47 20.21
N ASN A 25 -27.27 9.40 19.25
CA ASN A 25 -26.09 8.52 19.29
C ASN A 25 -24.76 9.29 19.28
N THR A 26 -24.81 10.61 19.16
CA THR A 26 -23.67 11.54 19.05
C THR A 26 -23.85 12.71 20.04
N TYR A 27 -22.87 13.60 20.09
CA TYR A 27 -22.99 14.94 20.64
C TYR A 27 -22.95 15.95 19.48
N ARG A 28 -23.58 17.10 19.65
CA ARG A 28 -23.33 18.28 18.80
C ARG A 28 -22.49 19.25 19.62
N VAL A 29 -21.29 19.53 19.14
CA VAL A 29 -20.28 20.32 19.85
C VAL A 29 -19.91 21.54 18.99
N ASP A 30 -19.90 22.71 19.60
CA ASP A 30 -19.40 23.95 18.96
C ASP A 30 -17.97 23.75 18.47
N LEU A 31 -17.72 24.09 17.20
CA LEU A 31 -16.43 23.84 16.55
C LEU A 31 -15.28 24.61 17.24
N SER A 32 -15.57 25.74 17.88
CA SER A 32 -14.59 26.55 18.63
C SER A 32 -14.07 25.85 19.89
N LEU A 33 -14.84 24.90 20.45
CA LEU A 33 -14.46 24.13 21.65
C LEU A 33 -13.61 22.91 21.32
N ILE A 34 -13.50 22.53 20.04
CA ILE A 34 -12.69 21.39 19.60
C ILE A 34 -11.29 21.90 19.27
N HIS A 35 -10.29 21.35 19.93
CA HIS A 35 -8.87 21.68 19.77
C HIS A 35 -8.10 20.52 19.12
N GLU A 36 -6.90 20.81 18.61
CA GLU A 36 -5.94 19.78 18.19
C GLU A 36 -4.85 19.68 19.27
N GLU A 37 -4.51 18.47 19.69
CA GLU A 37 -3.39 18.23 20.61
C GLU A 37 -2.08 18.30 19.82
N GLU A 38 -1.10 19.07 20.31
CA GLU A 38 0.19 19.25 19.64
C GLU A 38 0.91 17.90 19.49
N GLU A 39 1.59 17.70 18.36
CA GLU A 39 2.24 16.44 17.95
C GLU A 39 1.35 15.18 17.91
N PHE A 40 0.03 15.27 18.13
CA PHE A 40 -0.86 14.10 18.13
C PHE A 40 -1.02 13.53 16.71
N ASN A 41 -1.30 14.37 15.71
CA ASN A 41 -1.44 13.98 14.31
C ASN A 41 -0.24 14.47 13.49
N THR A 42 0.49 13.54 12.89
CA THR A 42 1.83 13.77 12.31
C THR A 42 1.85 14.24 10.85
N ARG A 43 0.70 14.66 10.32
CA ARG A 43 0.58 15.18 8.94
C ARG A 43 1.34 16.50 8.77
N GLU A 44 2.01 16.64 7.63
CA GLU A 44 2.59 17.92 7.21
C GLU A 44 1.48 18.81 6.64
N TYR A 45 0.81 19.59 7.51
CA TYR A 45 -0.34 20.41 7.12
C TYR A 45 -0.04 21.44 6.02
N ASP A 46 1.19 21.96 5.98
CA ASP A 46 1.62 22.93 4.96
C ASP A 46 1.98 22.29 3.61
N SER A 47 2.00 20.94 3.53
CA SER A 47 2.29 20.24 2.28
C SER A 47 1.17 20.47 1.25
N PRO A 48 1.48 20.70 -0.05
CA PRO A 48 0.47 20.95 -1.09
C PRO A 48 -0.62 19.87 -1.15
N ARG A 49 -0.25 18.62 -0.88
CA ARG A 49 -1.16 17.47 -0.82
C ARG A 49 -2.20 17.58 0.30
N VAL A 50 -1.77 18.00 1.50
CA VAL A 50 -2.69 18.16 2.64
C VAL A 50 -3.55 19.41 2.46
N GLN A 51 -2.95 20.51 1.99
CA GLN A 51 -3.68 21.73 1.63
C GLN A 51 -4.76 21.48 0.57
N ALA A 52 -4.45 20.73 -0.50
CA ALA A 52 -5.44 20.37 -1.52
C ALA A 52 -6.63 19.60 -0.92
N GLN A 53 -6.39 18.65 -0.02
CA GLN A 53 -7.46 17.90 0.65
C GLN A 53 -8.31 18.78 1.58
N ILE A 54 -7.69 19.70 2.32
CA ILE A 54 -8.40 20.68 3.16
C ILE A 54 -9.25 21.61 2.29
N ASN A 55 -8.71 22.11 1.18
CA ASN A 55 -9.42 22.96 0.23
C ASN A 55 -10.63 22.24 -0.40
N THR A 56 -10.51 20.95 -0.75
CA THR A 56 -11.63 20.14 -1.25
C THR A 56 -12.78 20.07 -0.24
N TYR A 57 -12.46 19.81 1.05
CA TYR A 57 -13.47 19.83 2.11
C TYR A 57 -14.05 21.24 2.32
N CYS A 58 -13.21 22.27 2.34
CA CYS A 58 -13.62 23.67 2.53
C CYS A 58 -14.64 24.12 1.47
N GLN A 59 -14.38 23.80 0.19
CA GLN A 59 -15.30 24.09 -0.91
C GLN A 59 -16.64 23.35 -0.77
N ALA A 60 -16.61 22.08 -0.36
CA ALA A 60 -17.83 21.32 -0.09
C ALA A 60 -18.65 21.93 1.07
N TYR A 61 -17.98 22.45 2.10
CA TYR A 61 -18.64 23.08 3.26
C TYR A 61 -19.20 24.47 2.92
N LEU A 62 -18.49 25.27 2.11
CA LEU A 62 -19.01 26.54 1.58
C LEU A 62 -20.25 26.32 0.71
N ALA A 63 -20.25 25.29 -0.14
CA ALA A 63 -21.42 24.91 -0.94
C ALA A 63 -22.61 24.46 -0.06
N ALA A 64 -22.35 23.69 1.00
CA ALA A 64 -23.38 23.31 1.97
C ALA A 64 -23.93 24.52 2.74
N ASP A 65 -23.07 25.46 3.15
CA ASP A 65 -23.49 26.70 3.83
C ASP A 65 -24.36 27.59 2.93
N ALA A 66 -23.98 27.74 1.66
CA ALA A 66 -24.76 28.50 0.68
C ALA A 66 -26.12 27.84 0.35
N ALA A 67 -26.16 26.50 0.26
CA ALA A 67 -27.42 25.76 0.08
C ALA A 67 -28.34 25.92 1.30
N TYR A 68 -27.77 25.98 2.51
CA TYR A 68 -28.52 26.20 3.75
C TYR A 68 -28.99 27.65 3.91
N ASP A 69 -28.20 28.65 3.54
CA ASP A 69 -28.59 30.09 3.50
C ASP A 69 -29.79 30.29 2.54
N ALA A 70 -29.81 29.57 1.42
CA ALA A 70 -30.89 29.63 0.42
C ALA A 70 -32.18 28.89 0.83
N ASP A 71 -32.09 27.69 1.41
CA ASP A 71 -33.24 26.92 1.90
C ASP A 71 -32.92 26.14 3.19
N PRO A 72 -33.05 26.79 4.38
CA PRO A 72 -32.78 26.14 5.67
C PRO A 72 -33.72 24.98 6.02
N LYS A 73 -34.82 24.78 5.29
CA LYS A 73 -35.82 23.75 5.60
C LYS A 73 -35.55 22.43 4.88
N ASN A 74 -34.99 22.50 3.67
CA ASN A 74 -34.73 21.34 2.83
C ASN A 74 -33.23 21.00 2.71
N SER A 75 -32.34 21.92 3.07
CA SER A 75 -30.89 21.68 3.10
C SER A 75 -30.42 21.05 4.42
N PRO A 76 -29.42 20.15 4.41
CA PRO A 76 -28.81 19.63 5.63
C PRO A 76 -28.08 20.74 6.39
N ASN A 77 -27.96 20.60 7.72
CA ASN A 77 -27.18 21.53 8.52
C ASN A 77 -25.70 21.52 8.05
N PRO A 78 -25.06 22.67 7.77
CA PRO A 78 -23.68 22.69 7.27
C PRO A 78 -22.64 22.08 8.22
N GLY A 79 -22.89 22.08 9.53
CA GLY A 79 -22.07 21.35 10.51
C GLY A 79 -22.18 19.82 10.40
N ASP A 80 -23.23 19.30 9.78
CA ASP A 80 -23.39 17.86 9.51
C ASP A 80 -22.69 17.47 8.20
N ALA A 81 -22.55 18.40 7.24
CA ALA A 81 -21.73 18.22 6.04
C ALA A 81 -20.23 18.04 6.36
N CYS A 82 -19.77 18.53 7.53
CA CYS A 82 -18.43 18.24 8.05
C CYS A 82 -18.21 16.76 8.44
N GLY A 83 -19.28 15.96 8.53
CA GLY A 83 -19.26 14.56 8.95
C GLY A 83 -18.96 14.36 10.44
N ASP A 84 -19.00 13.12 10.89
CA ASP A 84 -18.74 12.76 12.29
C ASP A 84 -17.26 12.94 12.66
N PHE A 85 -16.98 13.53 13.82
CA PHE A 85 -15.65 13.61 14.44
C PHE A 85 -15.53 12.59 15.58
N GLU A 86 -14.32 12.09 15.86
CA GLU A 86 -13.99 11.46 17.14
C GLU A 86 -13.16 12.43 18.00
N VAL A 87 -13.49 12.55 19.29
CA VAL A 87 -12.78 13.42 20.25
C VAL A 87 -12.51 12.72 21.57
N ARG A 88 -11.51 13.22 22.29
CA ARG A 88 -11.15 12.83 23.65
C ARG A 88 -11.23 14.05 24.55
N VAL A 89 -11.89 13.93 25.70
CA VAL A 89 -11.99 15.03 26.68
C VAL A 89 -10.99 14.82 27.80
N GLU A 90 -10.22 15.85 28.14
CA GLU A 90 -9.22 15.82 29.23
C GLU A 90 -9.16 17.17 29.91
N ASN A 91 -9.39 17.19 31.23
CA ASN A 91 -9.39 18.39 32.06
C ASN A 91 -10.28 19.54 31.54
N GLY A 92 -11.41 19.18 30.91
CA GLY A 92 -12.37 20.11 30.30
C GLY A 92 -12.05 20.55 28.88
N VAL A 93 -10.91 20.15 28.30
CA VAL A 93 -10.55 20.44 26.91
C VAL A 93 -10.97 19.29 26.01
N ILE A 94 -11.61 19.61 24.88
CA ILE A 94 -12.05 18.63 23.87
C ILE A 94 -10.98 18.56 22.77
N TYR A 95 -10.24 17.47 22.69
CA TYR A 95 -9.23 17.25 21.66
C TYR A 95 -9.75 16.35 20.54
N ALA A 96 -9.60 16.76 19.28
CA ALA A 96 -9.87 15.92 18.13
C ALA A 96 -8.91 14.72 18.11
N THR A 97 -9.45 13.51 18.00
CA THR A 97 -8.67 12.29 17.75
C THR A 97 -8.82 11.81 16.30
N GLU A 98 -9.97 12.08 15.69
CA GLU A 98 -10.22 11.94 14.25
C GLU A 98 -10.87 13.23 13.71
N GLY A 99 -10.88 13.44 12.39
CA GLY A 99 -11.54 14.59 11.76
C GLY A 99 -10.66 15.83 11.59
N HIS A 100 -9.37 15.78 11.97
CA HIS A 100 -8.42 16.90 11.91
C HIS A 100 -8.45 17.72 10.60
N LEU A 101 -8.43 17.08 9.43
CA LEU A 101 -8.50 17.79 8.14
C LEU A 101 -9.85 18.45 7.91
N ARG A 102 -10.93 17.83 8.40
CA ARG A 102 -12.31 18.32 8.33
C ARG A 102 -12.52 19.49 9.31
N ARG A 103 -11.88 19.45 10.49
CA ARG A 103 -11.83 20.58 11.45
C ARG A 103 -11.17 21.80 10.81
N ARG A 104 -9.98 21.62 10.24
CA ARG A 104 -9.23 22.72 9.59
C ARG A 104 -10.01 23.29 8.40
N ALA A 105 -10.60 22.44 7.58
CA ALA A 105 -11.44 22.87 6.45
C ALA A 105 -12.71 23.61 6.89
N ALA A 106 -13.36 23.19 7.98
CA ALA A 106 -14.52 23.89 8.55
C ALA A 106 -14.13 25.28 9.10
N LEU A 107 -13.01 25.38 9.82
CA LEU A 107 -12.47 26.66 10.28
C LEU A 107 -12.08 27.59 9.11
N GLN A 108 -11.50 27.03 8.04
CA GLN A 108 -11.18 27.79 6.82
C GLN A 108 -12.45 28.26 6.10
N ALA A 109 -13.51 27.43 6.01
CA ALA A 109 -14.79 27.83 5.43
C ALA A 109 -15.43 29.00 6.21
N ILE A 110 -15.37 28.97 7.55
CA ILE A 110 -15.82 30.08 8.41
C ILE A 110 -15.00 31.35 8.14
N GLN A 111 -13.67 31.25 8.03
CA GLN A 111 -12.81 32.38 7.66
C GLN A 111 -13.11 32.92 6.26
N MET A 112 -13.58 32.07 5.35
CA MET A 112 -14.04 32.43 4.00
C MET A 112 -15.50 32.92 3.95
N GLY A 113 -16.20 33.00 5.09
CA GLY A 113 -17.52 33.62 5.22
C GLY A 113 -18.70 32.68 5.42
N ALA A 114 -18.48 31.37 5.64
CA ALA A 114 -19.55 30.44 6.02
C ALA A 114 -20.17 30.85 7.37
N LYS A 115 -21.49 30.95 7.46
CA LYS A 115 -22.20 31.53 8.62
C LYS A 115 -22.82 30.49 9.55
N HIS A 116 -23.16 29.31 9.04
CA HIS A 116 -23.99 28.32 9.72
C HIS A 116 -23.19 27.10 10.20
N ILE A 117 -21.91 27.00 9.84
CA ILE A 117 -20.96 26.03 10.40
C ILE A 117 -20.58 26.46 11.84
N THR A 118 -21.47 26.24 12.80
CA THR A 118 -21.24 26.58 14.21
C THR A 118 -20.84 25.36 15.03
N SER A 119 -21.50 24.22 14.81
CA SER A 119 -21.33 23.02 15.62
C SER A 119 -21.45 21.74 14.81
N VAL A 120 -20.57 20.78 15.10
CA VAL A 120 -20.40 19.53 14.33
C VAL A 120 -20.87 18.32 15.12
N LEU A 121 -21.12 17.21 14.43
CA LEU A 121 -21.44 15.93 15.05
C LEU A 121 -20.18 15.25 15.57
N VAL A 122 -20.22 14.81 16.82
CA VAL A 122 -19.06 14.29 17.54
C VAL A 122 -19.41 12.99 18.27
N LYS A 123 -18.47 12.05 18.24
CA LYS A 123 -18.43 10.84 19.04
C LYS A 123 -17.25 10.91 20.00
N GLU A 124 -17.41 10.31 21.17
CA GLU A 124 -16.30 10.17 22.12
C GLU A 124 -15.43 8.98 21.70
N ASP A 125 -14.11 9.18 21.66
CA ASP A 125 -13.14 8.15 21.32
C ASP A 125 -13.22 6.99 22.32
N LYS A 126 -13.40 5.78 21.79
CA LYS A 126 -13.53 4.55 22.58
C LYS A 126 -12.18 3.91 22.93
N SER A 127 -11.09 4.51 22.49
CA SER A 127 -9.72 4.06 22.74
C SER A 127 -9.36 4.20 24.23
N LYS A 128 -8.79 3.15 24.82
CA LYS A 128 -8.56 3.08 26.28
C LYS A 128 -7.41 3.95 26.76
N THR A 129 -6.44 4.24 25.90
CA THR A 129 -5.24 5.01 26.20
C THR A 129 -4.96 6.00 25.06
N LYS A 130 -4.25 7.11 25.34
CA LYS A 130 -3.78 8.03 24.28
C LYS A 130 -2.96 7.30 23.20
N ALA A 131 -2.23 6.25 23.60
CA ALA A 131 -1.46 5.40 22.70
C ALA A 131 -2.34 4.60 21.71
N ASP A 132 -3.52 4.16 22.15
CA ASP A 132 -4.52 3.51 21.28
C ASP A 132 -5.15 4.53 20.31
N SER A 133 -5.45 5.74 20.79
CA SER A 133 -5.91 6.86 19.92
C SER A 133 -4.85 7.24 18.88
N ARG A 134 -3.56 7.27 19.24
CA ARG A 134 -2.46 7.53 18.32
C ARG A 134 -2.22 6.38 17.33
N ALA A 135 -2.38 5.14 17.78
CA ALA A 135 -2.38 3.96 16.91
C ALA A 135 -3.52 3.99 15.89
N ARG A 136 -4.71 4.47 16.28
CA ARG A 136 -5.86 4.67 15.37
C ARG A 136 -5.54 5.65 14.24
N ILE A 137 -4.71 6.67 14.46
CA ILE A 137 -4.23 7.53 13.36
C ILE A 137 -3.46 6.71 12.31
N GLN A 138 -2.73 5.66 12.70
CA GLN A 138 -2.02 4.83 11.71
C GLN A 138 -2.97 4.00 10.85
N THR A 139 -4.12 3.58 11.39
CA THR A 139 -5.02 2.60 10.76
C THR A 139 -6.27 3.20 10.12
N SER A 140 -6.82 4.29 10.66
CA SER A 140 -7.99 5.01 10.12
C SER A 140 -7.53 6.16 9.22
N GLN A 141 -7.56 5.94 7.91
CA GLN A 141 -6.83 6.74 6.92
C GLN A 141 -7.58 6.85 5.58
N ASP A 142 -8.92 6.85 5.64
CA ASP A 142 -9.80 6.48 4.52
C ASP A 142 -10.00 7.55 3.44
N ASN A 143 -9.27 8.68 3.53
CA ASN A 143 -9.28 9.73 2.51
C ASN A 143 -7.85 10.16 2.12
N LEU A 144 -7.03 10.55 3.10
CA LEU A 144 -5.65 10.96 2.88
C LEU A 144 -4.69 10.24 3.83
N LYS A 145 -4.13 9.13 3.32
CA LYS A 145 -3.14 8.27 3.99
C LYS A 145 -1.91 9.05 4.44
N LEU A 146 -1.35 8.71 5.59
CA LEU A 146 -0.04 9.23 6.01
C LEU A 146 1.07 8.82 5.00
N THR A 147 1.99 9.73 4.67
CA THR A 147 3.23 9.39 3.95
C THR A 147 4.13 8.50 4.81
N PRO A 148 5.10 7.77 4.23
CA PRO A 148 6.04 6.97 5.04
C PRO A 148 6.79 7.78 6.11
N LEU A 149 7.07 9.06 5.86
CA LEU A 149 7.70 9.96 6.83
C LEU A 149 6.73 10.38 7.95
N GLU A 150 5.48 10.70 7.60
CA GLU A 150 4.42 11.00 8.59
C GLU A 150 4.13 9.76 9.48
N GLN A 151 4.13 8.56 8.89
CA GLN A 151 4.01 7.28 9.62
C GLN A 151 5.21 7.04 10.55
N ALA A 152 6.43 7.30 10.09
CA ALA A 152 7.64 7.17 10.89
C ALA A 152 7.64 8.11 12.10
N ARG A 153 7.20 9.37 11.92
CA ARG A 153 6.97 10.30 13.04
C ARG A 153 5.90 9.79 14.01
N ASN A 154 4.83 9.16 13.51
CA ASN A 154 3.80 8.61 14.38
C ASN A 154 4.36 7.47 15.26
N TYR A 155 5.10 6.53 14.65
CA TYR A 155 5.79 5.47 15.39
C TYR A 155 6.84 6.02 16.36
N ARG A 156 7.55 7.09 16.01
CA ARG A 156 8.47 7.79 16.92
C ARG A 156 7.73 8.35 18.13
N ASN A 157 6.60 9.03 17.91
CA ASN A 157 5.79 9.60 18.99
C ASN A 157 5.19 8.48 19.89
N MET A 158 4.79 7.34 19.33
CA MET A 158 4.38 6.16 20.12
C MET A 158 5.55 5.55 20.94
N ARG A 159 6.77 5.57 20.42
CA ARG A 159 7.98 5.11 21.14
C ARG A 159 8.37 6.08 22.26
N GLU A 160 8.34 7.38 21.99
CA GLU A 160 8.93 8.40 22.87
C GLU A 160 7.95 9.01 23.86
N LEU A 161 6.69 9.21 23.47
CA LEU A 161 5.64 9.74 24.36
C LEU A 161 4.92 8.61 25.11
N ASP A 162 4.47 7.57 24.39
CA ASP A 162 3.73 6.45 24.99
C ASP A 162 4.63 5.34 25.58
N LYS A 163 5.96 5.46 25.41
CA LYS A 163 6.99 4.52 25.90
C LYS A 163 6.85 3.08 25.37
N LEU A 164 6.27 2.90 24.18
CA LEU A 164 6.06 1.59 23.58
C LEU A 164 7.29 1.06 22.83
N THR A 165 7.53 -0.24 22.94
CA THR A 165 8.51 -0.94 22.10
C THR A 165 7.99 -1.12 20.66
N PRO A 166 8.87 -1.31 19.65
CA PRO A 166 8.44 -1.58 18.28
C PRO A 166 7.49 -2.77 18.13
N ALA A 167 7.57 -3.78 19.01
CA ALA A 167 6.68 -4.94 19.01
C ALA A 167 5.26 -4.61 19.52
N GLU A 168 5.16 -3.76 20.54
CA GLU A 168 3.86 -3.29 21.05
C GLU A 168 3.20 -2.32 20.07
N ILE A 169 3.98 -1.43 19.43
CA ILE A 169 3.50 -0.57 18.35
C ILE A 169 2.95 -1.44 17.21
N ALA A 170 3.73 -2.42 16.74
CA ALA A 170 3.35 -3.35 15.68
C ALA A 170 2.03 -4.09 15.97
N SER A 171 1.86 -4.57 17.20
CA SER A 171 0.61 -5.17 17.69
C SER A 171 -0.57 -4.19 17.63
N LYS A 172 -0.40 -2.96 18.14
CA LYS A 172 -1.47 -1.93 18.15
C LYS A 172 -1.90 -1.48 16.75
N VAL A 173 -0.99 -1.45 15.77
CA VAL A 173 -1.27 -0.98 14.39
C VAL A 173 -1.50 -2.11 13.39
N ASN A 174 -1.56 -3.36 13.86
CA ASN A 174 -1.71 -4.58 13.06
C ASN A 174 -0.69 -4.66 11.89
N LYS A 175 0.59 -4.61 12.25
CA LYS A 175 1.75 -4.75 11.34
C LYS A 175 2.81 -5.66 11.95
N GLU A 176 3.80 -6.03 11.15
CA GLU A 176 4.99 -6.73 11.63
C GLU A 176 5.95 -5.78 12.35
N THR A 177 6.63 -6.26 13.40
CA THR A 177 7.71 -5.52 14.10
C THR A 177 8.79 -5.02 13.14
N VAL A 178 9.13 -5.82 12.12
CA VAL A 178 10.12 -5.45 11.09
C VAL A 178 9.67 -4.21 10.31
N HIS A 179 8.39 -4.13 9.94
CA HIS A 179 7.84 -2.96 9.25
C HIS A 179 7.93 -1.69 10.11
N VAL A 180 7.62 -1.79 11.42
CA VAL A 180 7.73 -0.64 12.35
C VAL A 180 9.19 -0.18 12.46
N ILE A 181 10.14 -1.11 12.63
CA ILE A 181 11.58 -0.79 12.71
C ILE A 181 12.07 -0.14 11.41
N GLN A 182 11.78 -0.73 10.24
CA GLN A 182 12.17 -0.18 8.95
C GLN A 182 11.57 1.20 8.67
N THR A 183 10.35 1.46 9.18
CA THR A 183 9.67 2.74 9.03
C THR A 183 10.29 3.79 9.96
N LEU A 184 10.62 3.45 11.21
CA LEU A 184 11.35 4.33 12.13
C LEU A 184 12.70 4.78 11.55
N GLN A 185 13.44 3.87 10.92
CA GLN A 185 14.73 4.15 10.25
C GLN A 185 14.64 5.18 9.11
N LEU A 186 13.43 5.51 8.61
CA LEU A 186 13.27 6.58 7.63
C LEU A 186 13.61 7.97 8.19
N LEU A 187 13.52 8.16 9.51
CA LEU A 187 13.93 9.39 10.20
C LEU A 187 15.43 9.47 10.50
N GLU A 188 16.17 8.38 10.25
CA GLU A 188 17.62 8.27 10.43
C GLU A 188 18.38 8.49 9.11
N LEU A 189 17.65 8.73 8.01
CA LEU A 189 18.22 9.04 6.69
C LEU A 189 18.76 10.49 6.66
N PRO A 190 19.78 10.80 5.84
CA PRO A 190 20.24 12.17 5.60
C PRO A 190 19.11 13.08 5.10
N GLU A 191 19.06 14.34 5.55
CA GLU A 191 17.94 15.25 5.19
C GLU A 191 17.83 15.49 3.68
N GLU A 192 18.93 15.47 2.90
CA GLU A 192 18.85 15.51 1.43
C GLU A 192 18.07 14.32 0.85
N ILE A 193 18.26 13.11 1.40
CA ILE A 193 17.52 11.91 0.98
C ILE A 193 16.07 11.98 1.47
N ILE A 194 15.82 12.52 2.67
CA ILE A 194 14.47 12.79 3.17
C ILE A 194 13.75 13.81 2.28
N ALA A 195 14.44 14.86 1.81
CA ALA A 195 13.89 15.84 0.87
C ALA A 195 13.49 15.18 -0.46
N TYR A 196 14.29 14.27 -1.00
CA TYR A 196 13.93 13.47 -2.18
C TYR A 196 12.73 12.53 -1.96
N ILE A 197 12.55 11.99 -0.75
CA ILE A 197 11.36 11.22 -0.39
C ILE A 197 10.13 12.14 -0.27
N ARG A 198 10.30 13.34 0.32
CA ARG A 198 9.26 14.35 0.54
C ARG A 198 8.76 14.95 -0.78
N ALA A 199 9.67 15.23 -1.72
CA ALA A 199 9.35 15.63 -3.10
C ALA A 199 8.69 14.50 -3.91
N GLY A 200 8.84 13.24 -3.48
CA GLY A 200 8.29 12.08 -4.16
C GLY A 200 9.16 11.53 -5.28
N THR A 201 10.33 12.13 -5.55
CA THR A 201 11.35 11.69 -6.52
C THR A 201 11.71 10.21 -6.30
N ILE A 202 11.88 9.77 -5.06
CA ILE A 202 12.12 8.36 -4.71
C ILE A 202 11.15 7.85 -3.64
N ALA A 203 10.79 6.57 -3.71
CA ALA A 203 10.01 5.93 -2.66
C ALA A 203 10.87 5.64 -1.41
N ALA A 204 10.29 5.86 -0.23
CA ALA A 204 11.01 5.79 1.05
C ALA A 204 11.74 4.47 1.32
N HIS A 205 11.11 3.32 1.02
CA HIS A 205 11.74 2.03 1.27
C HIS A 205 12.94 1.77 0.32
N PRO A 206 12.85 1.96 -1.01
CA PRO A 206 14.04 1.98 -1.87
C PRO A 206 15.15 2.92 -1.39
N ALA A 207 14.84 4.16 -0.99
CA ALA A 207 15.84 5.10 -0.48
C ALA A 207 16.57 4.56 0.77
N ARG A 208 15.83 3.96 1.71
CA ARG A 208 16.39 3.28 2.90
C ARG A 208 17.31 2.11 2.53
N GLU A 209 16.91 1.29 1.54
CA GLU A 209 17.77 0.20 1.06
C GLU A 209 19.07 0.71 0.44
N LEU A 210 19.02 1.80 -0.34
CA LEU A 210 20.22 2.39 -0.94
C LEU A 210 21.21 2.87 0.13
N VAL A 211 20.74 3.57 1.16
CA VAL A 211 21.59 4.00 2.27
C VAL A 211 22.16 2.79 3.03
N ARG A 212 21.38 1.71 3.20
CA ARG A 212 21.82 0.46 3.83
C ARG A 212 22.88 -0.29 3.01
N ASP A 213 22.74 -0.33 1.69
CA ASP A 213 23.58 -1.13 0.79
C ASP A 213 24.83 -0.38 0.30
N TYR A 214 24.80 0.96 0.25
CA TYR A 214 25.87 1.78 -0.33
C TYR A 214 26.40 2.91 0.58
N GLY A 215 25.76 3.18 1.72
CA GLY A 215 26.05 4.35 2.55
C GLY A 215 25.39 5.64 2.03
N ALA A 216 25.39 6.68 2.87
CA ALA A 216 24.66 7.92 2.64
C ALA A 216 25.07 8.66 1.36
N GLU A 217 26.37 8.90 1.18
CA GLU A 217 26.92 9.70 0.06
C GLU A 217 26.67 9.03 -1.29
N GLN A 218 26.99 7.73 -1.41
CA GLN A 218 26.78 6.97 -2.64
C GLN A 218 25.29 6.78 -2.96
N ALA A 219 24.44 6.58 -1.94
CA ALA A 219 22.99 6.53 -2.14
C ALA A 219 22.45 7.86 -2.69
N LEU A 220 22.90 8.99 -2.15
CA LEU A 220 22.55 10.32 -2.61
C LEU A 220 23.02 10.58 -4.05
N ALA A 221 24.25 10.20 -4.40
CA ALA A 221 24.77 10.30 -5.76
C ALA A 221 23.96 9.45 -6.75
N LEU A 222 23.58 8.23 -6.37
CA LEU A 222 22.70 7.36 -7.17
C LEU A 222 21.28 7.93 -7.34
N ILE A 223 20.74 8.61 -6.33
CA ILE A 223 19.43 9.28 -6.41
C ILE A 223 19.51 10.47 -7.36
N LYS A 224 20.53 11.33 -7.23
CA LYS A 224 20.77 12.49 -8.11
C LYS A 224 20.93 12.08 -9.57
N ALA A 225 21.85 11.16 -9.86
CA ALA A 225 22.01 10.61 -11.21
C ALA A 225 20.74 9.87 -11.71
N GLY A 226 19.97 9.26 -10.81
CA GLY A 226 18.69 8.65 -11.15
C GLY A 226 17.60 9.65 -11.54
N GLU A 227 17.58 10.83 -10.89
CA GLU A 227 16.67 11.94 -11.21
C GLU A 227 16.98 12.54 -12.58
N GLU A 228 18.25 12.67 -12.96
CA GLU A 228 18.67 13.14 -14.29
C GLU A 228 18.26 12.20 -15.45
N ILE A 229 18.12 10.90 -15.17
CA ILE A 229 17.74 9.88 -16.17
C ILE A 229 16.21 9.80 -16.34
N VAL A 230 15.45 10.16 -15.32
CA VAL A 230 14.01 9.94 -15.30
C VAL A 230 13.28 11.13 -15.96
N GLU A 231 12.28 10.84 -16.79
CA GLU A 231 11.42 11.89 -17.34
C GLU A 231 10.73 12.69 -16.21
N GLU A 232 10.52 13.99 -16.44
CA GLU A 232 9.92 14.90 -15.46
C GLU A 232 8.59 14.36 -14.89
N GLY A 233 8.45 14.40 -13.57
CA GLY A 233 7.29 13.87 -12.85
C GLY A 233 7.26 12.35 -12.64
N LYS A 234 8.19 11.58 -13.22
CA LYS A 234 8.35 10.14 -12.91
C LYS A 234 9.28 9.94 -11.70
N LYS A 235 9.18 8.76 -11.09
CA LYS A 235 9.95 8.40 -9.89
C LYS A 235 11.21 7.62 -10.23
N VAL A 236 12.28 7.88 -9.50
CA VAL A 236 13.50 7.09 -9.46
C VAL A 236 13.16 5.71 -8.87
N THR A 237 13.14 4.70 -9.74
CA THR A 237 12.88 3.29 -9.37
C THR A 237 14.17 2.50 -9.24
N PRO A 238 14.17 1.30 -8.63
CA PRO A 238 15.36 0.43 -8.59
C PRO A 238 15.98 0.14 -9.97
N LYS A 239 15.18 0.14 -11.05
CA LYS A 239 15.68 0.00 -12.43
C LYS A 239 16.49 1.24 -12.85
N ILE A 240 15.96 2.44 -12.58
CA ILE A 240 16.66 3.70 -12.86
C ILE A 240 17.96 3.80 -12.05
N ILE A 241 17.95 3.38 -10.78
CA ILE A 241 19.16 3.33 -9.95
C ILE A 241 20.21 2.36 -10.52
N ALA A 242 19.80 1.21 -11.06
CA ALA A 242 20.72 0.28 -11.71
C ALA A 242 21.36 0.90 -12.97
N GLN A 243 20.60 1.69 -13.74
CA GLN A 243 21.11 2.45 -14.88
C GLN A 243 22.04 3.59 -14.45
N ALA A 244 21.66 4.37 -13.43
CA ALA A 244 22.51 5.40 -12.83
C ALA A 244 23.85 4.82 -12.35
N LYS A 245 23.82 3.66 -11.68
CA LYS A 245 25.04 2.96 -11.25
C LYS A 245 25.94 2.58 -12.43
N GLN A 246 25.36 2.09 -13.53
CA GLN A 246 26.11 1.75 -14.74
C GLN A 246 26.70 2.98 -15.43
N LEU A 247 25.97 4.11 -15.46
CA LEU A 247 26.48 5.36 -16.02
C LEU A 247 27.62 5.94 -15.18
N LEU A 248 27.47 5.95 -13.84
CA LEU A 248 28.52 6.39 -12.92
C LEU A 248 29.77 5.48 -12.97
N SER A 249 29.61 4.17 -13.18
CA SER A 249 30.77 3.27 -13.38
C SER A 249 31.42 3.38 -14.76
N ASN A 250 30.75 4.02 -15.73
CA ASN A 250 31.22 4.17 -17.10
C ASN A 250 31.80 5.56 -17.39
N GLN A 251 31.76 6.49 -16.43
CA GLN A 251 32.56 7.70 -16.53
C GLN A 251 34.05 7.31 -16.42
N PRO A 252 34.92 7.77 -17.35
CA PRO A 252 36.34 7.51 -17.21
C PRO A 252 36.84 8.15 -15.91
N GLU A 253 37.67 7.43 -15.16
CA GLU A 253 38.35 7.99 -14.00
C GLU A 253 39.06 9.28 -14.44
N VAL A 254 38.63 10.42 -13.90
CA VAL A 254 39.41 11.65 -13.99
C VAL A 254 40.65 11.38 -13.16
N ALA A 255 41.75 11.08 -13.85
CA ALA A 255 43.00 10.69 -13.24
C ALA A 255 43.42 11.71 -12.18
N VAL A 256 43.29 11.32 -10.91
CA VAL A 256 44.02 11.98 -9.83
C VAL A 256 45.48 11.63 -10.07
N ASN A 257 46.23 12.57 -10.61
CA ASN A 257 47.65 12.38 -10.94
C ASN A 257 48.44 12.07 -9.65
N GLU A 258 48.72 10.79 -9.42
CA GLU A 258 49.84 10.38 -8.59
C GLU A 258 51.14 10.55 -9.37
N GLY A 259 52.11 11.26 -8.78
CA GLY A 259 53.50 11.33 -9.25
C GLY A 259 53.96 12.71 -9.73
N ASP A 260 54.61 13.48 -8.84
CA ASP A 260 56.07 13.53 -8.64
C ASP A 260 56.32 14.55 -7.50
N GLN A 261 57.30 14.48 -6.59
CA GLN A 261 58.74 14.34 -6.79
C GLN A 261 59.47 13.67 -5.61
N ASN A 262 60.57 12.98 -5.92
CA ASN A 262 61.67 12.65 -4.99
C ASN A 262 62.24 13.91 -4.30
N GLY A 263 62.88 13.90 -3.13
CA GLY A 263 63.31 12.84 -2.20
C GLY A 263 64.35 13.40 -1.19
N VAL A 264 65.13 12.52 -0.51
CA VAL A 264 66.35 12.74 0.34
C VAL A 264 66.19 12.61 1.88
N GLY A 265 66.90 11.60 2.45
CA GLY A 265 67.36 11.49 3.86
C GLY A 265 66.29 11.15 4.92
N GLY A 266 66.55 10.39 6.00
CA GLY A 266 67.75 9.71 6.50
C GLY A 266 67.60 9.34 8.00
N ASP A 267 68.31 8.31 8.48
CA ASP A 267 68.59 7.94 9.89
C ASP A 267 67.52 7.34 10.85
N THR A 268 67.59 6.00 10.98
CA THR A 268 67.78 5.16 12.20
C THR A 268 67.09 5.43 13.57
N ALA A 269 66.30 4.45 14.05
CA ALA A 269 66.37 3.72 15.35
C ALA A 269 65.12 2.79 15.45
N LYS A 270 65.14 1.46 15.68
CA LYS A 270 65.64 0.54 16.76
C LYS A 270 64.79 0.47 18.05
N GLU A 271 64.67 -0.78 18.57
CA GLU A 271 63.94 -1.33 19.74
C GLU A 271 62.53 -1.89 19.39
N GLU A 272 62.22 -3.19 19.43
CA GLU A 272 62.44 -4.31 20.40
C GLU A 272 61.79 -4.11 21.78
N ASP A 273 60.64 -4.78 22.04
CA ASP A 273 60.56 -5.94 22.96
C ASP A 273 59.20 -6.69 22.81
N SER A 274 59.12 -7.93 23.30
CA SER A 274 57.95 -8.84 23.36
C SER A 274 57.45 -8.93 24.84
N PRO A 275 56.72 -9.96 25.36
CA PRO A 275 56.04 -11.12 24.75
C PRO A 275 54.61 -11.44 25.28
N GLU A 276 54.02 -12.48 24.69
CA GLU A 276 52.80 -13.21 25.12
C GLU A 276 53.04 -14.13 26.35
N PRO A 277 51.99 -14.49 27.13
CA PRO A 277 51.98 -15.83 27.74
C PRO A 277 50.61 -16.58 27.82
N ALA A 278 50.61 -17.80 27.26
CA ALA A 278 50.15 -19.12 27.79
C ALA A 278 48.76 -19.39 28.46
N LYS A 279 48.24 -20.62 28.19
CA LYS A 279 47.08 -21.35 28.80
C LYS A 279 47.51 -22.15 30.06
N ALA A 280 46.68 -22.83 30.88
CA ALA A 280 45.27 -23.32 30.83
C ALA A 280 44.64 -23.25 32.27
N PRO A 281 43.74 -24.13 32.84
CA PRO A 281 43.01 -25.34 32.37
C PRO A 281 41.45 -25.33 32.58
N ALA A 282 40.77 -26.44 32.25
CA ALA A 282 39.31 -26.70 32.39
C ALA A 282 38.96 -27.46 33.72
N ALA A 283 37.73 -27.86 34.12
CA ALA A 283 36.40 -28.14 33.49
C ALA A 283 35.29 -28.15 34.63
N PRO A 284 34.03 -28.68 34.54
CA PRO A 284 33.33 -29.35 33.41
C PRO A 284 31.79 -29.04 33.21
N ALA A 285 31.29 -29.53 32.06
CA ALA A 285 29.95 -30.12 31.79
C ALA A 285 28.63 -29.32 31.91
N ALA A 286 28.03 -29.02 30.75
CA ALA A 286 26.71 -29.54 30.36
C ALA A 286 26.55 -29.50 28.81
N ARG A 287 26.28 -30.65 28.16
CA ARG A 287 26.03 -30.72 26.71
C ARG A 287 24.53 -30.86 26.43
N THR A 288 23.96 -29.93 25.67
CA THR A 288 22.75 -30.17 24.86
C THR A 288 23.09 -29.89 23.40
N ALA A 289 22.71 -30.80 22.50
CA ALA A 289 23.04 -30.68 21.08
C ALA A 289 21.96 -29.83 20.36
N PRO A 290 22.34 -28.85 19.52
CA PRO A 290 21.37 -28.13 18.70
C PRO A 290 20.85 -29.03 17.58
N LEU A 291 19.52 -29.06 17.43
CA LEU A 291 18.82 -29.79 16.37
C LEU A 291 19.20 -29.22 14.99
N GLN A 292 19.85 -30.02 14.15
CA GLN A 292 20.04 -29.68 12.73
C GLN A 292 18.69 -29.76 12.00
N ARG A 293 18.06 -28.61 11.77
CA ARG A 293 16.94 -28.50 10.82
C ARG A 293 17.49 -28.38 9.41
N LYS A 294 17.06 -29.24 8.48
CA LYS A 294 17.35 -29.10 7.05
C LYS A 294 16.80 -27.74 6.57
N PRO A 295 17.56 -26.96 5.77
CA PRO A 295 17.08 -25.69 5.26
C PRO A 295 15.93 -25.91 4.27
N LEU A 296 14.83 -25.17 4.45
CA LEU A 296 13.78 -25.06 3.44
C LEU A 296 14.36 -24.39 2.19
N GLN A 297 14.26 -25.06 1.04
CA GLN A 297 14.66 -24.48 -0.24
C GLN A 297 13.72 -23.32 -0.57
N ARG A 298 14.23 -22.09 -0.51
CA ARG A 298 13.54 -20.90 -1.01
C ARG A 298 13.66 -20.84 -2.53
N LEU A 299 12.57 -20.50 -3.21
CA LEU A 299 12.62 -20.10 -4.63
C LEU A 299 13.64 -18.97 -4.81
N SER A 300 14.38 -19.01 -5.92
CA SER A 300 15.47 -18.05 -6.14
C SER A 300 14.92 -16.62 -6.32
N SER A 301 15.72 -15.64 -5.90
CA SER A 301 15.39 -14.22 -6.08
C SER A 301 15.08 -13.86 -7.54
N LYS A 302 15.72 -14.55 -8.49
CA LYS A 302 15.47 -14.45 -9.93
C LYS A 302 14.04 -14.85 -10.29
N VAL A 303 13.60 -16.05 -9.89
CA VAL A 303 12.22 -16.52 -10.13
C VAL A 303 11.18 -15.58 -9.50
N VAL A 304 11.43 -15.10 -8.27
CA VAL A 304 10.55 -14.14 -7.59
C VAL A 304 10.52 -12.77 -8.30
N SER A 305 11.63 -12.34 -8.91
CA SER A 305 11.70 -11.10 -9.69
C SER A 305 11.02 -11.21 -11.06
N GLU A 306 11.13 -12.36 -11.72
CA GLU A 306 10.45 -12.66 -12.99
C GLU A 306 8.93 -12.70 -12.78
N LEU A 307 8.46 -13.36 -11.71
CA LEU A 307 7.03 -13.38 -11.33
C LEU A 307 6.45 -11.98 -11.10
N ARG A 308 7.17 -11.12 -10.36
CA ARG A 308 6.76 -9.73 -10.11
C ARG A 308 6.77 -8.89 -11.39
N THR A 309 7.73 -9.11 -12.27
CA THR A 309 7.85 -8.36 -13.53
C THR A 309 6.72 -8.70 -14.49
N ALA A 310 6.35 -9.98 -14.61
CA ALA A 310 5.20 -10.42 -15.39
C ALA A 310 3.90 -9.75 -14.91
N SER A 311 3.58 -9.88 -13.62
CA SER A 311 2.38 -9.30 -13.00
C SER A 311 2.30 -7.77 -13.12
N LEU A 312 3.43 -7.06 -12.97
CA LEU A 312 3.48 -5.61 -13.16
C LEU A 312 3.28 -5.22 -14.63
N SER A 313 3.88 -5.97 -15.57
CA SER A 313 3.75 -5.69 -17.00
C SER A 313 2.32 -5.92 -17.51
N LEU A 314 1.63 -6.95 -17.00
CA LEU A 314 0.22 -7.21 -17.31
C LEU A 314 -0.67 -6.06 -16.80
N SER A 315 -0.46 -5.65 -15.54
CA SER A 315 -1.20 -4.55 -14.92
C SER A 315 -1.01 -3.23 -15.70
N GLN A 316 0.21 -2.97 -16.17
CA GLN A 316 0.51 -1.81 -17.01
C GLN A 316 -0.12 -1.90 -18.41
N ARG A 317 -0.13 -3.07 -19.05
CA ARG A 317 -0.79 -3.27 -20.35
C ARG A 317 -2.31 -3.13 -20.27
N LEU A 318 -2.93 -3.60 -19.17
CA LEU A 318 -4.36 -3.37 -18.89
C LEU A 318 -4.68 -1.88 -18.74
N VAL A 319 -3.89 -1.14 -17.96
CA VAL A 319 -4.06 0.32 -17.80
C VAL A 319 -3.81 1.07 -19.11
N GLN A 320 -2.82 0.67 -19.90
CA GLN A 320 -2.54 1.27 -21.21
C GLN A 320 -3.67 1.03 -22.21
N SER A 321 -4.17 -0.20 -22.31
CA SER A 321 -5.31 -0.54 -23.16
C SER A 321 -6.58 0.19 -22.70
N ALA A 322 -6.84 0.27 -21.39
CA ALA A 322 -7.93 1.07 -20.84
C ALA A 322 -7.80 2.57 -21.17
N SER A 323 -6.58 3.13 -21.13
CA SER A 323 -6.33 4.55 -21.41
C SER A 323 -6.39 4.93 -22.89
N SER A 324 -6.47 3.97 -23.81
CA SER A 324 -6.65 4.25 -25.25
C SER A 324 -8.13 4.39 -25.65
N ILE A 325 -9.08 4.03 -24.77
CA ILE A 325 -10.51 4.20 -24.99
C ILE A 325 -10.90 5.68 -24.82
N ARG A 326 -11.58 6.23 -25.83
CA ARG A 326 -12.21 7.55 -25.78
C ARG A 326 -13.64 7.47 -25.27
N LEU A 327 -13.81 7.70 -23.97
CA LEU A 327 -15.10 7.69 -23.27
C LEU A 327 -16.09 8.75 -23.80
N ASP A 328 -15.61 9.80 -24.48
CA ASP A 328 -16.40 10.83 -25.14
C ASP A 328 -17.04 10.37 -26.48
N THR A 329 -16.81 9.12 -26.89
CA THR A 329 -17.27 8.57 -28.18
C THR A 329 -18.16 7.32 -28.07
N LEU A 330 -18.56 6.93 -26.85
CA LEU A 330 -19.36 5.74 -26.56
C LEU A 330 -20.77 6.11 -26.09
N ALA A 331 -21.77 5.33 -26.48
CA ALA A 331 -23.13 5.40 -25.95
C ALA A 331 -23.27 4.59 -24.63
N ASP A 332 -24.32 4.85 -23.86
CA ASP A 332 -24.54 4.26 -22.53
C ASP A 332 -24.61 2.71 -22.52
N ASP A 333 -24.94 2.08 -23.66
CA ASP A 333 -25.05 0.63 -23.83
C ASP A 333 -23.89 -0.01 -24.65
N ASP A 334 -22.85 0.74 -25.01
CA ASP A 334 -21.73 0.20 -25.82
C ASP A 334 -20.77 -0.69 -25.02
N GLU A 335 -20.64 -1.96 -25.40
CA GLU A 335 -19.75 -2.92 -24.73
C GLU A 335 -18.28 -2.76 -25.16
N VAL A 336 -17.44 -2.22 -24.27
CA VAL A 336 -16.03 -1.93 -24.59
C VAL A 336 -15.12 -3.12 -24.30
N SER A 337 -14.65 -3.77 -25.35
CA SER A 337 -13.72 -4.92 -25.25
C SER A 337 -12.26 -4.49 -25.22
N LEU A 338 -11.54 -4.88 -24.16
CA LEU A 338 -10.12 -4.58 -23.95
C LEU A 338 -9.20 -5.74 -24.34
N ASN A 339 -8.64 -5.65 -25.54
CA ASN A 339 -7.66 -6.62 -26.01
C ASN A 339 -6.28 -6.40 -25.36
N VAL A 340 -5.77 -7.44 -24.69
CA VAL A 340 -4.43 -7.49 -24.08
C VAL A 340 -3.81 -8.85 -24.38
N SER A 341 -2.73 -8.88 -25.15
CA SER A 341 -1.98 -10.13 -25.39
C SER A 341 -1.30 -10.59 -24.11
N MET A 342 -1.47 -11.86 -23.76
CA MET A 342 -0.90 -12.48 -22.56
C MET A 342 -0.22 -13.80 -22.91
N ASN A 343 0.91 -14.10 -22.27
CA ASN A 343 1.48 -15.45 -22.34
C ASN A 343 0.80 -16.41 -21.35
N LYS A 344 0.99 -17.73 -21.52
CA LYS A 344 0.33 -18.77 -20.68
C LYS A 344 0.54 -18.57 -19.18
N ALA A 345 1.73 -18.12 -18.74
CA ALA A 345 2.02 -17.88 -17.33
C ALA A 345 1.32 -16.62 -16.77
N GLU A 346 1.20 -15.57 -17.57
CA GLU A 346 0.45 -14.36 -17.22
C GLU A 346 -1.07 -14.65 -17.14
N LEU A 347 -1.58 -15.51 -18.03
CA LEU A 347 -3.00 -15.91 -18.04
C LEU A 347 -3.37 -16.69 -16.78
N VAL A 348 -2.54 -17.65 -16.37
CA VAL A 348 -2.72 -18.39 -15.11
C VAL A 348 -2.69 -17.44 -13.90
N GLN A 349 -1.70 -16.53 -13.82
CA GLN A 349 -1.61 -15.56 -12.71
C GLN A 349 -2.80 -14.60 -12.64
N TRP A 350 -3.37 -14.22 -13.79
CA TRP A 350 -4.58 -13.39 -13.84
C TRP A 350 -5.82 -14.14 -13.37
N MET A 351 -5.99 -15.40 -13.79
CA MET A 351 -7.12 -16.23 -13.34
C MET A 351 -7.03 -16.54 -11.83
N GLU A 352 -5.84 -16.84 -11.30
CA GLU A 352 -5.61 -16.95 -9.85
C GLU A 352 -6.00 -15.66 -9.09
N PHE A 353 -5.67 -14.49 -9.64
CA PHE A 353 -6.00 -13.20 -9.04
C PHE A 353 -7.51 -12.95 -9.01
N GLN A 354 -8.21 -13.26 -10.12
CA GLN A 354 -9.67 -13.19 -10.18
C GLN A 354 -10.33 -14.18 -9.20
N GLN A 355 -9.80 -15.40 -9.06
CA GLN A 355 -10.30 -16.37 -8.09
C GLN A 355 -10.12 -15.88 -6.64
N LYS A 356 -8.98 -15.27 -6.30
CA LYS A 356 -8.74 -14.67 -4.97
C LYS A 356 -9.68 -13.50 -4.65
N LEU A 357 -10.12 -12.76 -5.67
CA LEU A 357 -11.18 -11.75 -5.52
C LEU A 357 -12.57 -12.37 -5.31
N ALA A 358 -12.84 -13.52 -5.92
CA ALA A 358 -14.11 -14.23 -5.81
C ALA A 358 -14.28 -15.05 -4.52
N THR A 359 -13.21 -15.63 -3.96
CA THR A 359 -13.26 -16.48 -2.76
C THR A 359 -13.15 -15.72 -1.43
N ASN A 360 -12.77 -14.43 -1.47
CA ASN A 360 -12.73 -13.54 -0.30
C ASN A 360 -11.82 -13.99 0.87
N GLU A 361 -10.79 -14.81 0.62
CA GLU A 361 -9.79 -15.21 1.63
C GLU A 361 -8.78 -14.10 1.99
N GLY A 362 -9.03 -12.85 1.57
CA GLY A 362 -8.19 -11.69 1.88
C GLY A 362 -8.57 -10.93 3.15
N GLN A 363 -9.79 -11.09 3.68
CA GLN A 363 -10.27 -10.35 4.86
C GLN A 363 -11.19 -11.21 5.73
N GLY A 364 -10.75 -11.52 6.95
CA GLY A 364 -11.61 -12.13 7.97
C GLY A 364 -12.69 -11.15 8.41
N GLY A 365 -13.95 -11.43 8.06
CA GLY A 365 -15.14 -10.68 8.43
C GLY A 365 -16.39 -11.51 8.14
N GLU A 366 -17.39 -11.42 9.01
CA GLU A 366 -18.57 -12.29 9.02
C GLU A 366 -19.41 -12.24 7.73
N GLN A 367 -20.11 -13.35 7.45
CA GLN A 367 -21.11 -13.42 6.38
C GLN A 367 -22.23 -12.41 6.62
N GLY A 368 -22.34 -11.42 5.72
CA GLY A 368 -23.50 -10.55 5.60
C GLY A 368 -24.13 -10.74 4.23
N ASP A 369 -25.41 -11.13 4.20
CA ASP A 369 -26.16 -11.34 2.96
C ASP A 369 -26.16 -10.10 2.06
N GLY A 370 -26.00 -10.30 0.74
CA GLY A 370 -26.27 -9.27 -0.27
C GLY A 370 -25.07 -8.72 -1.06
N LYS A 371 -23.85 -9.27 -0.92
CA LYS A 371 -22.76 -8.95 -1.87
C LYS A 371 -22.90 -9.81 -3.13
N LYS A 372 -23.31 -9.20 -4.24
CA LYS A 372 -23.26 -9.81 -5.58
C LYS A 372 -21.83 -10.29 -5.85
N GLN A 373 -21.66 -11.57 -6.18
CA GLN A 373 -20.40 -12.04 -6.78
C GLN A 373 -20.16 -11.27 -8.08
N LEU A 374 -18.95 -10.73 -8.23
CA LEU A 374 -18.53 -10.18 -9.52
C LEU A 374 -18.38 -11.35 -10.51
N PRO A 375 -18.97 -11.26 -11.72
CA PRO A 375 -18.82 -12.32 -12.72
C PRO A 375 -17.35 -12.43 -13.13
N LEU A 376 -16.85 -13.66 -13.20
CA LEU A 376 -15.49 -13.95 -13.66
C LEU A 376 -15.34 -13.51 -15.12
N LEU A 377 -14.34 -12.66 -15.40
CA LEU A 377 -13.99 -12.27 -16.77
C LEU A 377 -13.47 -13.49 -17.54
N ARG A 378 -14.31 -14.02 -18.44
CA ARG A 378 -13.95 -15.14 -19.30
C ARG A 378 -12.99 -14.69 -20.41
N PRO A 379 -11.96 -15.48 -20.76
CA PRO A 379 -11.20 -15.27 -21.99
C PRO A 379 -12.14 -15.24 -23.19
N GLU A 380 -11.82 -14.39 -24.18
CA GLU A 380 -12.72 -14.08 -25.29
C GLU A 380 -13.15 -15.31 -26.11
N ALA A 381 -12.26 -16.32 -26.20
CA ALA A 381 -12.53 -17.61 -26.84
C ALA A 381 -13.62 -18.49 -26.16
N TRP A 382 -14.12 -18.09 -24.97
CA TRP A 382 -15.14 -18.81 -24.19
C TRP A 382 -16.30 -17.91 -23.74
N LYS A 383 -16.50 -16.73 -24.38
CA LYS A 383 -17.65 -15.86 -24.10
C LYS A 383 -18.98 -16.63 -24.27
N ASP A 384 -19.08 -17.45 -25.30
CA ASP A 384 -20.30 -18.19 -25.69
C ASP A 384 -20.49 -19.55 -24.96
N PHE A 385 -19.65 -19.88 -23.97
CA PHE A 385 -19.67 -21.22 -23.35
C PHE A 385 -20.71 -21.36 -22.22
N ASP A 386 -21.65 -22.30 -22.34
CA ASP A 386 -22.81 -22.37 -21.43
C ASP A 386 -22.54 -23.06 -20.06
N TYR A 387 -21.30 -23.47 -19.78
CA TYR A 387 -20.93 -24.18 -18.55
C TYR A 387 -20.09 -23.31 -17.58
N PRO A 388 -20.45 -23.23 -16.28
CA PRO A 388 -19.67 -22.52 -15.27
C PRO A 388 -18.57 -23.41 -14.68
N ALA A 389 -17.39 -23.44 -15.30
CA ALA A 389 -16.21 -24.08 -14.73
C ALA A 389 -15.47 -23.15 -13.74
N THR A 390 -15.05 -23.69 -12.61
CA THR A 390 -14.09 -23.06 -11.68
C THR A 390 -12.66 -23.09 -12.24
N HIS A 391 -11.74 -22.31 -11.66
CA HIS A 391 -10.32 -22.29 -12.10
C HIS A 391 -9.62 -23.65 -11.92
N GLU A 392 -10.01 -24.42 -10.91
CA GLU A 392 -9.51 -25.77 -10.67
C GLU A 392 -10.00 -26.73 -11.77
N GLU A 393 -11.30 -26.69 -12.11
CA GLU A 393 -11.87 -27.44 -13.25
C GLU A 393 -11.25 -27.02 -14.60
N TYR A 394 -10.94 -25.73 -14.82
CA TYR A 394 -10.28 -25.26 -16.03
C TYR A 394 -8.85 -25.81 -16.16
N THR A 395 -8.10 -25.84 -15.07
CA THR A 395 -6.69 -26.31 -15.08
C THR A 395 -6.63 -27.83 -15.27
N ASP A 396 -7.46 -28.57 -14.53
CA ASP A 396 -7.66 -30.01 -14.70
C ASP A 396 -8.14 -30.37 -16.12
N LEU A 397 -9.00 -29.55 -16.74
CA LEU A 397 -9.41 -29.73 -18.14
C LEU A 397 -8.25 -29.54 -19.12
N GLN A 398 -7.45 -28.48 -18.97
CA GLN A 398 -6.32 -28.21 -19.86
C GLN A 398 -5.24 -29.30 -19.75
N ASP A 399 -4.94 -29.78 -18.54
CA ASP A 399 -3.97 -30.86 -18.33
C ASP A 399 -4.47 -32.20 -18.91
N ARG A 400 -5.78 -32.49 -18.80
CA ARG A 400 -6.40 -33.67 -19.43
C ARG A 400 -6.34 -33.62 -20.96
N PHE A 401 -6.64 -32.47 -21.55
CA PHE A 401 -6.54 -32.29 -22.99
C PHE A 401 -5.10 -32.42 -23.49
N GLU A 402 -4.12 -31.81 -22.82
CA GLU A 402 -2.72 -31.89 -23.24
C GLU A 402 -2.20 -33.33 -23.17
N GLY A 403 -2.55 -34.08 -22.12
CA GLY A 403 -2.26 -35.51 -22.02
C GLY A 403 -2.92 -36.33 -23.13
N MET A 404 -4.19 -36.05 -23.44
CA MET A 404 -4.92 -36.73 -24.52
C MET A 404 -4.36 -36.43 -25.91
N ALA A 405 -4.00 -35.18 -26.15
CA ALA A 405 -3.39 -34.73 -27.39
C ALA A 405 -1.98 -35.32 -27.58
N GLN A 406 -1.26 -35.57 -26.48
CA GLN A 406 -0.01 -36.31 -26.48
C GLN A 406 -0.24 -37.81 -26.76
N ASP A 407 -1.24 -38.45 -26.14
CA ASP A 407 -1.60 -39.86 -26.37
C ASP A 407 -2.08 -40.12 -27.81
N LEU A 408 -2.78 -39.15 -28.43
CA LEU A 408 -3.20 -39.20 -29.84
C LEU A 408 -2.07 -38.83 -30.82
N GLY A 409 -0.94 -38.31 -30.33
CA GLY A 409 0.21 -37.94 -31.16
C GLY A 409 0.03 -36.67 -32.00
N LEU A 410 -0.88 -35.78 -31.61
CA LEU A 410 -1.23 -34.58 -32.38
C LEU A 410 -0.05 -33.61 -32.55
N SER A 411 0.13 -33.10 -33.77
CA SER A 411 1.04 -32.00 -34.06
C SER A 411 0.53 -30.67 -33.47
N PRO A 412 1.40 -29.66 -33.27
CA PRO A 412 0.97 -28.39 -32.65
C PRO A 412 -0.23 -27.71 -33.32
N GLY A 413 -0.34 -27.77 -34.66
CA GLY A 413 -1.50 -27.21 -35.38
C GLY A 413 -2.80 -27.96 -35.11
N GLU A 414 -2.75 -29.29 -35.13
CA GLU A 414 -3.90 -30.16 -34.81
C GLU A 414 -4.33 -30.00 -33.34
N LYS A 415 -3.37 -29.73 -32.43
CA LYS A 415 -3.69 -29.38 -31.03
C LYS A 415 -4.46 -28.07 -30.93
N ASP A 416 -3.99 -27.03 -31.61
CA ASP A 416 -4.65 -25.72 -31.57
C ASP A 416 -6.06 -25.79 -32.17
N GLU A 417 -6.23 -26.49 -33.30
CA GLU A 417 -7.53 -26.71 -33.97
C GLU A 417 -8.51 -27.55 -33.11
N ALA A 418 -8.04 -28.68 -32.56
CA ALA A 418 -8.86 -29.52 -31.69
C ALA A 418 -9.25 -28.83 -30.37
N TRP A 419 -8.35 -27.99 -29.83
CA TRP A 419 -8.64 -27.17 -28.66
C TRP A 419 -9.68 -26.10 -29.01
N GLU A 420 -9.51 -25.36 -30.10
CA GLU A 420 -10.47 -24.33 -30.53
C GLU A 420 -11.88 -24.91 -30.79
N TYR A 421 -11.97 -26.10 -31.39
CA TYR A 421 -13.24 -26.80 -31.57
C TYR A 421 -13.92 -27.15 -30.23
N LEU A 422 -13.16 -27.70 -29.27
CA LEU A 422 -13.69 -27.96 -27.91
C LEU A 422 -14.16 -26.67 -27.21
N CYS A 423 -13.46 -25.55 -27.40
CA CYS A 423 -13.85 -24.24 -26.87
C CYS A 423 -15.19 -23.75 -27.42
N LYS A 424 -15.47 -24.02 -28.70
CA LYS A 424 -16.67 -23.52 -29.41
C LYS A 424 -17.87 -24.47 -29.37
N HIS A 425 -17.63 -25.78 -29.27
CA HIS A 425 -18.67 -26.80 -29.49
C HIS A 425 -18.72 -27.87 -28.40
N GLY A 426 -17.74 -27.92 -27.49
CA GLY A 426 -17.71 -28.88 -26.40
C GLY A 426 -18.88 -28.69 -25.44
N LYS A 427 -19.49 -29.79 -24.99
CA LYS A 427 -20.52 -29.81 -23.95
C LYS A 427 -19.89 -30.21 -22.63
N GLU A 428 -20.57 -29.95 -21.51
CA GLU A 428 -20.15 -30.37 -20.17
C GLU A 428 -19.72 -31.85 -20.11
N GLN A 429 -20.44 -32.72 -20.83
CA GLN A 429 -20.15 -34.16 -20.87
C GLN A 429 -18.87 -34.53 -21.63
N ASP A 430 -18.42 -33.68 -22.55
CA ASP A 430 -17.17 -33.83 -23.30
C ASP A 430 -15.99 -33.42 -22.42
N LEU A 431 -16.18 -32.38 -21.60
CA LEU A 431 -15.17 -31.87 -20.67
C LEU A 431 -14.96 -32.79 -19.45
N LYS A 432 -16.03 -33.41 -18.94
CA LYS A 432 -15.97 -34.28 -17.74
C LYS A 432 -15.55 -35.71 -18.02
N ASN A 433 -15.63 -36.20 -19.26
CA ASN A 433 -15.34 -37.60 -19.61
C ASN A 433 -14.29 -37.69 -20.72
N LEU A 434 -13.12 -38.25 -20.37
CA LEU A 434 -12.00 -38.45 -21.30
C LEU A 434 -12.38 -39.20 -22.59
N ARG A 435 -13.36 -40.11 -22.56
CA ARG A 435 -13.83 -40.75 -23.79
C ARG A 435 -14.48 -39.75 -24.74
N HIS A 436 -15.39 -38.94 -24.22
CA HIS A 436 -16.13 -37.95 -25.01
C HIS A 436 -15.21 -36.82 -25.48
N MET A 437 -14.27 -36.36 -24.64
CA MET A 437 -13.20 -35.44 -25.05
C MET A 437 -12.44 -35.97 -26.27
N ARG A 438 -12.01 -37.23 -26.23
CA ARG A 438 -11.25 -37.86 -27.31
C ARG A 438 -12.08 -37.97 -28.59
N ASP A 439 -13.34 -38.32 -28.46
CA ASP A 439 -14.23 -38.50 -29.61
C ASP A 439 -14.59 -37.11 -30.22
N ALA A 440 -14.72 -36.06 -29.41
CA ALA A 440 -14.87 -34.67 -29.88
C ALA A 440 -13.61 -34.11 -30.57
N ILE A 441 -12.41 -34.46 -30.09
CA ILE A 441 -11.13 -34.14 -30.76
C ILE A 441 -11.06 -34.80 -32.15
N LYS A 442 -11.53 -36.03 -32.28
CA LYS A 442 -11.56 -36.74 -33.56
C LYS A 442 -12.53 -36.12 -34.57
N ILE A 443 -13.69 -35.64 -34.09
CA ILE A 443 -14.62 -34.86 -34.91
C ILE A 443 -13.98 -33.53 -35.34
N ALA A 444 -13.28 -32.82 -34.44
CA ALA A 444 -12.58 -31.57 -34.77
C ALA A 444 -11.56 -31.73 -35.91
N LEU A 445 -10.86 -32.87 -35.93
CA LEU A 445 -9.84 -33.20 -36.93
C LEU A 445 -10.41 -33.92 -38.18
N GLY A 446 -11.73 -34.07 -38.28
CA GLY A 446 -12.40 -34.75 -39.40
C GLY A 446 -12.12 -36.25 -39.51
N GLU A 447 -11.67 -36.91 -38.43
CA GLU A 447 -11.42 -38.35 -38.42
C GLU A 447 -12.71 -39.20 -38.31
N THR A 448 -13.81 -38.59 -37.86
CA THR A 448 -15.13 -39.22 -37.68
C THR A 448 -16.25 -38.19 -37.85
N ASP A 449 -17.29 -38.55 -38.61
CA ASP A 449 -18.59 -37.85 -38.68
C ASP A 449 -19.44 -38.09 -37.40
#